data_AF-A0A2E6TAR3-F1
#
_entry.id   AF-A0A2E6TAR3-F1
#
_cell.length_a   1.000
_cell.length_b   1.000
_cell.length_c   1.000
_cell.angle_alpha   90.00
_cell.angle_beta   90.00
_cell.angle_gamma   90.00
#
_symmetry.space_group_name_H-M   'P 1'
#
loop_
_entity.id
_entity.type
_entity.pdbx_description
1 polymer ?
#
loop_
_entity_poly.entity_id
_entity_poly.type
_entity_poly.pdbx_seq_one_letter_code
_entity_poly.pdbx_strand_id
1 'polypeptide(L)' 'MNYEEFLAKLEEYYIDLSEVQEALGLTDDEIKSWEESEEMVPDEAIDFLNSEIEKRSADKLETEE' A
#
# COMPACT_ATOMS: atom_id res chain seq x y z
N MET A 1 2.71 8.90 -6.09
CA MET A 1 1.74 7.94 -6.65
C MET A 1 0.35 8.41 -6.21
N ASN A 2 -0.65 8.34 -7.08
CA ASN A 2 -2.01 8.75 -6.72
C ASN A 2 -2.75 7.61 -6.03
N TYR A 3 -3.86 7.91 -5.36
CA TYR A 3 -4.64 6.94 -4.60
C TYR A 3 -5.09 5.73 -5.43
N GLU A 4 -5.56 5.95 -6.66
CA GLU A 4 -5.95 4.87 -7.58
C GLU A 4 -4.78 3.92 -7.91
N GLU A 5 -3.58 4.47 -8.16
CA GLU A 5 -2.40 3.64 -8.42
C GLU A 5 -1.93 2.89 -7.17
N PHE A 6 -2.11 3.50 -6.00
CA PHE A 6 -1.82 2.87 -4.71
C PHE A 6 -2.73 1.67 -4.46
N LEU A 7 -4.04 1.82 -4.67
CA LEU A 7 -5.00 0.73 -4.56
C LEU A 7 -4.73 -0.38 -5.58
N ALA A 8 -4.41 -0.04 -6.83
CA ALA A 8 -4.09 -1.03 -7.86
C ALA A 8 -2.88 -1.90 -7.46
N LYS A 9 -1.84 -1.30 -6.87
CA LYS A 9 -0.71 -2.06 -6.35
C LYS A 9 -1.05 -2.91 -5.12
N LEU A 10 -1.86 -2.38 -4.20
CA LEU A 10 -2.34 -3.15 -3.06
C LEU A 10 -3.05 -4.43 -3.54
N GLU A 11 -3.97 -4.29 -4.50
CA GLU A 11 -4.67 -5.44 -5.09
C GLU A 11 -3.72 -6.42 -5.81
N GLU A 12 -2.78 -5.91 -6.61
CA GLU A 12 -1.79 -6.74 -7.34
C GLU A 12 -0.97 -7.65 -6.42
N TYR A 13 -0.60 -7.13 -5.25
CA TYR A 13 0.19 -7.87 -4.26
C TYR A 13 -0.66 -8.48 -3.14
N TYR A 14 -1.99 -8.44 -3.25
CA TYR A 14 -2.94 -8.93 -2.25
C TYR A 14 -2.78 -8.27 -0.87
N ILE A 15 -2.28 -7.03 -0.81
CA ILE A 15 -2.07 -6.28 0.42
C ILE A 15 -3.38 -5.56 0.75
N ASP A 16 -3.84 -5.68 1.99
CA ASP A 16 -5.08 -5.03 2.39
C ASP A 16 -4.84 -3.57 2.79
N LEU A 17 -5.76 -2.67 2.45
CA LEU A 17 -5.64 -1.26 2.84
C LEU A 17 -5.65 -1.11 4.37
N SER A 18 -6.35 -2.00 5.07
CA SER A 18 -6.33 -2.03 6.54
C SER A 18 -4.93 -2.29 7.10
N GLU A 19 -4.10 -3.11 6.42
CA GLU A 19 -2.71 -3.35 6.88
C GLU A 19 -1.89 -2.06 6.84
N VAL A 20 -2.07 -1.26 5.78
CA VAL A 20 -1.44 0.06 5.65
C VAL A 20 -1.93 1.00 6.75
N GLN A 21 -3.24 1.03 6.99
CA GLN A 21 -3.85 1.87 8.02
C GLN A 21 -3.31 1.53 9.41
N GLU A 22 -3.28 0.25 9.76
CA GLU A 22 -2.78 -0.21 11.05
C GLU A 22 -1.26 0.04 11.21
N ALA A 23 -0.48 -0.22 10.16
CA ALA A 23 0.97 -0.03 10.20
C ALA A 23 1.37 1.44 10.38
N LEU A 24 0.64 2.35 9.76
CA LEU A 24 0.91 3.79 9.80
C LEU A 24 0.08 4.55 10.83
N GLY A 25 -0.84 3.88 11.51
CA GLY A 25 -1.76 4.50 12.47
C GLY A 25 -2.71 5.50 11.81
N LEU A 26 -3.07 5.27 10.56
CA LEU A 26 -3.96 6.14 9.79
C LEU A 26 -5.42 5.82 10.09
N THR A 27 -6.25 6.86 10.03
CA THR A 27 -7.70 6.72 10.19
C THR A 27 -8.38 6.68 8.83
N ASP A 28 -9.62 6.18 8.78
CA ASP A 28 -10.43 6.19 7.56
C ASP A 28 -10.62 7.61 6.98
N ASP A 29 -10.59 8.64 7.83
CA ASP A 29 -10.72 10.04 7.40
C ASP A 29 -9.49 10.50 6.62
N GLU A 30 -8.29 10.13 7.08
CA GLU A 30 -7.03 10.39 6.38
C GLU A 30 -7.01 9.68 5.02
N ILE A 31 -7.41 8.41 4.99
CA ILE A 31 -7.47 7.62 3.75
C ILE A 31 -8.47 8.21 2.77
N LYS A 32 -9.67 8.60 3.25
CA LYS A 32 -10.65 9.32 2.43
C LYS A 32 -10.10 10.63 1.91
N SER A 33 -9.31 11.34 2.71
CA SER A 33 -8.67 12.57 2.26
C SER A 33 -7.76 12.30 1.06
N TRP A 34 -7.11 11.14 0.97
CA TRP A 34 -6.29 10.77 -0.20
C TRP A 34 -7.13 10.41 -1.43
N GLU A 35 -8.33 9.85 -1.23
CA GLU A 35 -9.29 9.57 -2.31
C GLU A 35 -9.87 10.87 -2.88
N GLU A 36 -10.29 11.79 -2.01
CA GLU A 36 -10.92 13.05 -2.42
C GLU A 36 -9.91 14.11 -2.86
N SER A 37 -8.67 14.01 -2.38
CA SER A 37 -7.59 14.87 -2.83
C SER A 37 -7.04 14.36 -4.15
N GLU A 38 -6.94 15.24 -5.14
CA GLU A 38 -6.10 15.00 -6.33
C GLU A 38 -4.59 15.03 -6.01
N GLU A 39 -4.24 14.98 -4.71
CA GLU A 39 -2.88 14.96 -4.20
C GLU A 39 -2.32 13.54 -4.19
N MET A 40 -0.99 13.48 -4.07
CA MET A 40 -0.30 12.19 -4.02
C MET A 40 -0.47 11.54 -2.65
N VAL A 41 -0.57 10.21 -2.66
CA VAL A 41 -0.51 9.39 -1.44
C VAL A 41 0.80 9.71 -0.69
N PRO A 42 0.76 9.84 0.64
CA PRO A 42 1.95 10.15 1.42
C PRO A 42 3.05 9.11 1.23
N ASP A 43 4.29 9.58 1.20
CA ASP A 43 5.48 8.75 0.99
C ASP A 43 5.57 7.60 2.01
N GLU A 44 5.10 7.78 3.24
CA GLU A 44 5.08 6.72 4.26
C GLU A 44 4.21 5.50 3.85
N ALA A 45 3.06 5.75 3.22
CA ALA A 45 2.21 4.68 2.69
C ALA A 45 2.84 4.00 1.47
N ILE A 46 3.49 4.78 0.62
CA ILE A 46 4.23 4.25 -0.53
C ILE A 46 5.41 3.38 -0.06
N ASP A 47 6.14 3.80 0.97
CA ASP A 47 7.27 3.06 1.54
C ASP A 47 6.80 1.73 2.14
N PHE A 48 5.74 1.76 2.96
CA PHE A 48 5.13 0.55 3.52
C PHE A 48 4.70 -0.43 2.42
N LEU A 49 4.00 0.07 1.39
CA LEU A 49 3.59 -0.73 0.24
C LEU A 49 4.79 -1.37 -0.45
N ASN A 50 5.85 -0.61 -0.75
CA ASN A 50 7.03 -1.17 -1.40
C ASN A 50 7.74 -2.21 -0.52
N SER A 51 7.76 -2.01 0.81
CA SER A 51 8.30 -3.00 1.74
C SER A 51 7.50 -4.30 1.73
N GLU A 52 6.17 -4.23 1.75
CA GLU A 52 5.30 -5.41 1.65
C GLU A 52 5.44 -6.12 0.30
N ILE A 53 5.53 -5.34 -0.79
CA ILE A 53 5.81 -5.86 -2.13
C ILE A 53 7.14 -6.62 -2.15
N GLU A 54 8.21 -6.06 -1.59
CA GLU A 54 9.52 -6.69 -1.54
C GLU A 54 9.47 -8.01 -0.76
N LYS A 55 8.83 -8.03 0.41
CA LYS A 55 8.65 -9.25 1.23
C LYS A 55 7.90 -10.34 0.46
N ARG A 56 6.78 -10.00 -0.18
CA ARG A 56 5.94 -10.96 -0.93
C ARG A 56 6.60 -11.41 -2.23
N SER A 57 7.37 -10.54 -2.86
CA SER A 57 8.14 -10.87 -4.07
C SER A 57 9.30 -11.80 -3.73
N ALA A 58 9.97 -11.58 -2.58
CA ALA A 58 10.98 -12.49 -2.06
C ALA A 58 10.39 -13.85 -1.67
N ASP A 59 9.22 -13.87 -1.03
CA ASP A 59 8.52 -15.11 -0.67
C ASP A 59 8.13 -15.95 -1.90
N LYS A 60 7.67 -15.32 -2.98
CA LYS A 60 7.43 -16.01 -4.27
C LYS A 60 8.70 -16.63 -4.84
N LEU A 61 9.82 -15.92 -4.79
CA LEU A 61 11.10 -16.39 -5.35
C LEU A 61 11.62 -17.64 -4.62
N GLU A 62 11.40 -17.75 -3.30
CA GLU A 62 11.91 -18.87 -2.50
C GLU A 62 11.11 -20.17 -2.71
N THR A 63 9.88 -20.09 -3.24
CA THR A 63 9.04 -21.27 -3.53
C THR A 63 9.26 -21.89 -4.92
N GLU A 64 10.11 -21.28 -5.75
CA GLU A 64 10.45 -21.76 -7.10
C GLU A 64 11.83 -22.46 -7.20
N GLU A 65 12.46 -22.85 -6.07
CA GLU A 65 13.69 -23.66 -6.02
C GLU A 65 13.48 -25.16 -5.74
#